data_AF-A0A1M5JPF7-F1
#
_entry.id   AF-A0A1M5JPF7-F1
#
_cell.length_a   1.000
_cell.length_b   1.000
_cell.length_c   1.000
_cell.angle_alpha   90.00
_cell.angle_beta   90.00
_cell.angle_gamma   90.00
#
_symmetry.space_group_name_H-M   'P 1'
#
loop_
_entity.id
_entity.type
_entity.pdbx_description
1 polymer ?
#
loop_
_entity_poly.entity_id
_entity_poly.type
_entity_poly.pdbx_seq_one_letter_code
_entity_poly.pdbx_strand_id
1 'polypeptide(L)'
;MSLLITVPPNLVQSIRAFRVVELQEEAARLGQHFLYAHCANTLTKQQVCARIGESFHFPKPSAKNFDALREALTETINKSGTQPGFIVVIEQLPNTQKFDKEARETLLDVFRDAADYWAEKKVPFRVFYSFE
;
A
#
# COMPACT_ATOMS: atom_id res chain seq x y z
N MET A 1 20.31 -13.57 -3.26
CA MET A 1 20.51 -12.30 -2.51
C MET A 1 19.13 -11.73 -2.24
N SER A 2 18.82 -11.27 -1.04
CA SER A 2 17.49 -10.75 -0.72
C SER A 2 17.25 -9.44 -1.45
N LEU A 3 16.20 -9.37 -2.29
CA LEU A 3 15.82 -8.20 -3.09
C LEU A 3 15.67 -6.93 -2.24
N LEU A 4 15.23 -7.11 -0.98
CA LEU A 4 14.92 -6.04 -0.03
C LEU A 4 16.05 -5.73 0.96
N ILE A 5 17.26 -6.29 0.79
CA ILE A 5 18.35 -6.09 1.76
C ILE A 5 18.80 -4.62 1.85
N THR A 6 18.67 -3.88 0.75
CA THR A 6 18.97 -2.45 0.66
C THR A 6 17.73 -1.57 0.87
N VAL A 7 16.55 -2.19 1.02
CA VAL A 7 15.27 -1.50 1.12
C VAL A 7 14.87 -1.41 2.59
N PRO A 8 14.66 -0.19 3.13
CA PRO A 8 14.24 0.00 4.52
C PRO A 8 13.04 -0.88 4.90
N PRO A 9 12.90 -1.30 6.16
CA PRO A 9 11.76 -2.11 6.60
C PRO A 9 10.43 -1.36 6.49
N ASN A 10 10.45 -0.03 6.60
CA ASN A 10 9.29 0.84 6.51
C ASN A 10 9.59 1.95 5.50
N LEU A 11 8.91 1.93 4.35
CA LEU A 11 9.07 2.96 3.33
C LEU A 11 7.88 3.02 2.37
N VAL A 12 7.80 4.13 1.65
CA VAL A 12 6.92 4.32 0.51
C VAL A 12 7.76 4.83 -0.65
N GLN A 13 7.88 4.05 -1.73
CA GLN A 13 8.67 4.44 -2.90
C GLN A 13 8.04 3.99 -4.21
N SER A 14 8.46 4.59 -5.31
CA SER A 14 8.08 4.15 -6.65
C SER A 14 8.66 2.75 -6.96
N ILE A 15 7.87 1.88 -7.59
CA ILE A 15 8.23 0.48 -7.89
C ILE A 15 9.44 0.36 -8.83
N ARG A 16 9.68 1.32 -9.73
CA ARG A 16 10.85 1.45 -10.63
C ARG A 16 11.40 0.12 -11.16
N ALA A 17 12.43 -0.42 -10.51
CA ALA A 17 13.19 -1.60 -10.96
C ALA A 17 12.69 -2.91 -10.33
N PHE A 18 11.81 -2.85 -9.34
CA PHE A 18 11.24 -4.03 -8.68
C PHE A 18 10.10 -4.58 -9.52
N ARG A 19 10.09 -5.89 -9.78
CA ARG A 19 8.94 -6.53 -10.41
C ARG A 19 7.95 -7.00 -9.36
N VAL A 20 6.66 -6.89 -9.67
CA VAL A 20 5.57 -7.36 -8.79
C VAL A 20 5.78 -8.82 -8.37
N VAL A 21 6.19 -9.67 -9.32
CA VAL A 21 6.47 -11.10 -9.08
C VAL A 21 7.61 -11.27 -8.06
N GLU A 22 8.70 -10.51 -8.20
CA GLU A 22 9.83 -10.59 -7.27
C GLU A 22 9.43 -10.12 -5.85
N LEU A 23 8.60 -9.07 -5.76
CA LEU A 23 8.07 -8.59 -4.48
C LEU A 23 7.13 -9.62 -3.83
N GLN A 24 6.33 -10.33 -4.63
CA GLN A 24 5.45 -11.39 -4.17
C GLN A 24 6.24 -12.60 -3.64
N GLU A 25 7.26 -13.04 -4.38
CA GLU A 25 8.15 -14.12 -3.98
C GLU A 25 8.91 -13.77 -2.68
N GLU A 26 9.37 -12.52 -2.56
CA GLU A 26 10.02 -12.03 -1.34
C GLU A 26 9.06 -11.97 -0.15
N ALA A 27 7.82 -11.52 -0.36
CA ALA A 27 6.79 -11.53 0.68
C ALA A 27 6.55 -12.97 1.17
N ALA A 28 6.41 -13.92 0.24
CA ALA A 28 6.24 -15.33 0.56
C ALA A 28 7.45 -15.89 1.32
N ARG A 29 8.67 -15.54 0.90
CA ARG A 29 9.91 -16.00 1.58
C ARG A 29 10.04 -15.43 2.99
N LEU A 30 9.61 -14.19 3.21
CA LEU A 30 9.63 -13.52 4.52
C LEU A 30 8.43 -13.87 5.39
N GLY A 31 7.43 -14.59 4.86
CA GLY A 31 6.16 -14.85 5.53
C GLY A 31 5.32 -13.59 5.77
N GLN A 32 5.51 -12.56 4.94
CA GLN A 32 4.83 -11.26 5.04
C GLN A 32 3.57 -11.25 4.18
N HIS A 33 2.63 -10.37 4.52
CA HIS A 33 1.45 -10.15 3.72
C HIS A 33 1.81 -9.42 2.43
N PHE A 34 1.38 -9.97 1.30
CA PHE A 34 1.47 -9.33 0.00
C PHE A 34 0.12 -8.71 -0.36
N LEU A 35 0.08 -7.39 -0.46
CA LEU A 35 -1.11 -6.63 -0.82
C LEU A 35 -0.88 -6.00 -2.19
N TYR A 36 -1.69 -6.38 -3.19
CA TYR A 36 -1.56 -5.90 -4.55
C TYR A 36 -2.83 -5.18 -4.98
N ALA A 37 -2.72 -3.99 -5.55
CA ALA A 37 -3.84 -3.23 -6.09
C ALA A 37 -3.50 -2.67 -7.46
N HIS A 38 -4.34 -2.96 -8.45
CA HIS A 38 -4.21 -2.42 -9.81
C HIS A 38 -5.24 -1.31 -10.04
N CYS A 39 -4.77 -0.06 -10.03
CA CYS A 39 -5.60 1.15 -10.10
C CYS A 39 -5.91 1.62 -11.53
N ALA A 40 -5.61 0.81 -12.54
CA ALA A 40 -5.98 1.09 -13.92
C ALA A 40 -7.47 1.40 -14.08
N ASN A 41 -7.78 2.32 -14.99
CA ASN A 41 -9.14 2.78 -15.30
C ASN A 41 -9.88 3.44 -14.13
N THR A 42 -9.19 3.82 -13.05
CA THR A 42 -9.78 4.66 -12.00
C THR A 42 -9.54 6.14 -12.32
N LEU A 43 -10.54 6.99 -12.10
CA LEU A 43 -10.46 8.41 -12.47
C LEU A 43 -10.56 9.34 -11.27
N THR A 44 -11.13 8.90 -10.15
CA THR A 44 -11.41 9.75 -8.98
C THR A 44 -10.80 9.16 -7.71
N LYS A 45 -10.58 10.02 -6.70
CA LYS A 45 -10.10 9.61 -5.36
C LYS A 45 -10.91 8.43 -4.79
N GLN A 46 -12.24 8.50 -4.87
CA GLN A 46 -13.12 7.43 -4.40
C GLN A 46 -12.92 6.11 -5.15
N GLN A 47 -12.77 6.15 -6.48
CA GLN A 47 -12.55 4.93 -7.26
C GLN A 47 -11.21 4.29 -6.94
N VAL A 48 -10.15 5.10 -6.77
CA VAL A 48 -8.82 4.63 -6.35
C VAL A 48 -8.91 3.96 -4.97
N CYS A 49 -9.52 4.62 -3.98
CA CYS A 49 -9.68 4.02 -2.65
C CYS A 49 -10.50 2.74 -2.69
N ALA A 50 -11.64 2.74 -3.38
CA ALA A 50 -12.49 1.56 -3.51
C ALA A 50 -11.74 0.38 -4.14
N ARG A 51 -10.92 0.66 -5.17
CA ARG A 51 -10.09 -0.35 -5.85
C ARG A 51 -9.02 -0.93 -4.93
N ILE A 52 -8.34 -0.09 -4.16
CA ILE A 52 -7.35 -0.53 -3.16
C ILE A 52 -8.04 -1.38 -2.10
N GLY A 53 -9.17 -0.92 -1.55
CA GLY A 53 -9.92 -1.65 -0.53
C GLY A 53 -10.42 -3.01 -1.01
N GLU A 54 -10.95 -3.09 -2.23
CA GLU A 54 -11.37 -4.33 -2.86
C GLU A 54 -10.20 -5.30 -3.01
N SER A 55 -9.06 -4.81 -3.52
CA SER A 55 -7.89 -5.65 -3.78
C SER A 55 -7.21 -6.13 -2.49
N PHE A 56 -7.30 -5.35 -1.41
CA PHE A 56 -6.75 -5.71 -0.10
C PHE A 56 -7.73 -6.52 0.75
N HIS A 57 -8.91 -6.86 0.19
CA HIS A 57 -9.99 -7.58 0.88
C HIS A 57 -10.47 -6.89 2.16
N PHE A 58 -10.42 -5.55 2.20
CA PHE A 58 -10.98 -4.80 3.31
C PHE A 58 -12.51 -4.75 3.22
N PRO A 59 -13.21 -4.66 4.37
CA PRO A 59 -14.65 -4.42 4.37
C PRO A 59 -15.00 -3.15 3.58
N LYS A 60 -16.10 -3.17 2.82
CA LYS A 60 -16.54 -2.03 1.99
C LYS A 60 -16.51 -0.64 2.68
N PRO A 61 -16.83 -0.48 3.98
CA PRO A 61 -16.74 0.83 4.65
C PRO A 61 -15.30 1.34 4.82
N SER A 62 -14.31 0.45 4.82
CA SER A 62 -12.92 0.70 5.21
C SER A 62 -12.06 1.35 4.11
N ALA A 63 -12.62 1.57 2.92
CA ALA A 63 -11.91 2.23 1.82
C ALA A 63 -12.75 3.30 1.10
N LYS A 64 -13.70 3.91 1.83
CA LYS A 64 -14.58 4.96 1.31
C LYS A 64 -13.87 6.31 1.10
N ASN A 65 -12.79 6.55 1.84
CA ASN A 65 -11.97 7.76 1.80
C ASN A 65 -10.54 7.44 2.29
N PHE A 66 -9.64 8.42 2.19
CA PHE A 66 -8.24 8.30 2.62
C PHE A 66 -8.11 8.03 4.13
N ASP A 67 -8.94 8.65 4.96
CA ASP A 67 -8.91 8.45 6.42
C ASP A 67 -9.29 7.02 6.80
N ALA A 68 -10.36 6.47 6.20
CA ALA A 68 -10.78 5.10 6.42
C ALA A 68 -9.72 4.11 5.91
N LEU A 69 -9.07 4.41 4.78
CA LEU A 69 -7.96 3.60 4.28
C LEU A 69 -6.80 3.60 5.27
N ARG A 70 -6.45 4.75 5.85
CA ARG A 70 -5.43 4.87 6.90
C ARG A 70 -5.77 4.03 8.12
N GLU A 71 -7.01 4.13 8.62
CA GLU A 71 -7.49 3.35 9.77
C GLU A 71 -7.52 1.84 9.47
N ALA A 72 -7.85 1.47 8.23
CA ALA A 72 -7.82 0.09 7.77
C ALA A 72 -6.40 -0.48 7.79
N LEU A 73 -5.45 0.25 7.19
CA LEU A 73 -4.05 -0.14 7.07
C LEU A 73 -3.31 -0.18 8.42
N THR A 74 -3.81 0.53 9.44
CA THR A 74 -3.18 0.64 10.76
C THR A 74 -4.00 -0.10 11.81
N GLU A 75 -4.99 0.57 12.40
CA GLU A 75 -5.73 0.07 13.54
C GLU A 75 -6.51 -1.22 13.26
N THR A 76 -7.19 -1.32 12.11
CA THR A 76 -8.05 -2.47 11.81
C THR A 76 -7.22 -3.74 11.67
N ILE A 77 -6.12 -3.67 10.92
CA ILE A 77 -5.17 -4.77 10.80
C ILE A 77 -4.50 -5.06 12.15
N ASN A 78 -4.07 -4.03 12.90
CA ASN A 78 -3.45 -4.22 14.22
C ASN A 78 -4.41 -4.88 15.23
N LYS A 79 -5.71 -4.58 15.16
CA LYS A 79 -6.76 -5.24 15.97
C LYS A 79 -6.98 -6.71 15.59
N SER A 80 -6.59 -7.10 14.37
CA SER A 80 -6.73 -8.47 13.86
C SER A 80 -5.63 -9.42 14.36
N GLY A 81 -4.61 -8.91 15.06
CA GLY A 81 -3.57 -9.69 15.71
C GLY A 81 -2.16 -9.28 15.30
N THR A 82 -1.17 -10.09 15.68
CA THR A 82 0.25 -9.86 15.35
C THR A 82 0.47 -10.01 13.86
N GLN A 83 1.12 -9.02 13.27
CA GLN A 83 1.35 -8.97 11.83
C GLN A 83 2.82 -9.28 11.52
N PRO A 84 3.12 -10.23 10.62
CA PRO A 84 4.49 -10.59 10.25
C PRO A 84 5.19 -9.51 9.42
N GLY A 85 4.43 -8.60 8.81
CA GLY A 85 4.92 -7.55 7.93
C GLY A 85 4.10 -7.45 6.65
N PHE A 86 4.37 -6.39 5.88
CA PHE A 86 3.60 -6.05 4.70
C PHE A 86 4.50 -5.63 3.55
N ILE A 87 4.18 -6.14 2.37
CA ILE A 87 4.67 -5.68 1.08
C ILE A 87 3.43 -5.29 0.28
N VAL A 88 3.26 -3.98 0.12
CA VAL A 88 2.15 -3.37 -0.58
C VAL A 88 2.61 -2.91 -1.96
N VAL A 89 1.85 -3.23 -2.99
CA VAL A 89 2.12 -2.85 -4.37
C VAL A 89 0.89 -2.22 -4.97
N ILE A 90 1.02 -0.97 -5.43
CA ILE A 90 -0.05 -0.22 -6.07
C ILE A 90 0.39 0.12 -7.49
N GLU A 91 -0.23 -0.52 -8.48
CA GLU A 91 0.11 -0.30 -9.87
C GLU A 91 -0.87 0.62 -10.59
N GLN A 92 -0.35 1.38 -11.55
CA GLN A 92 -1.12 2.25 -12.45
C GLN A 92 -2.01 3.24 -11.69
N LEU A 93 -1.41 3.98 -10.74
CA LEU A 93 -2.09 5.11 -10.13
C LEU A 93 -2.44 6.14 -11.22
N PRO A 94 -3.70 6.58 -11.31
CA PRO A 94 -4.13 7.45 -12.38
C PRO A 94 -3.47 8.83 -12.29
N ASN A 95 -3.42 9.54 -13.42
CA ASN A 95 -2.93 10.91 -13.52
C ASN A 95 -3.98 11.80 -14.19
N THR A 96 -5.17 11.86 -13.61
CA THR A 96 -6.31 12.61 -14.18
C THR A 96 -6.49 13.93 -13.42
N GLN A 97 -7.24 14.88 -13.98
CA GLN A 97 -7.58 16.11 -13.23
C GLN A 97 -8.36 15.84 -11.93
N LYS A 98 -9.11 14.74 -11.86
CA LYS A 98 -9.89 14.36 -10.67
C LYS A 98 -9.06 13.54 -9.66
N PHE A 99 -7.84 13.17 -10.04
CA PHE A 99 -6.83 12.55 -9.20
C PHE A 99 -5.47 13.18 -9.51
N ASP A 100 -5.39 14.46 -9.13
CA ASP A 100 -4.27 15.34 -9.42
C ASP A 100 -3.04 15.02 -8.56
N LYS A 101 -2.00 15.84 -8.70
CA LYS A 101 -0.76 15.69 -7.91
C LYS A 101 -1.04 15.76 -6.40
N GLU A 102 -1.92 16.66 -5.97
CA GLU A 102 -2.27 16.79 -4.55
C GLU A 102 -2.95 15.53 -4.03
N ALA A 103 -3.95 15.01 -4.76
CA ALA A 103 -4.61 13.74 -4.42
C ALA A 103 -3.64 12.58 -4.26
N ARG A 104 -2.64 12.51 -5.15
CA ARG A 104 -1.61 11.47 -5.14
C ARG A 104 -0.71 11.60 -3.92
N GLU A 105 -0.21 12.80 -3.64
CA GLU A 105 0.60 13.02 -2.44
C GLU A 105 -0.20 12.69 -1.18
N THR A 106 -1.48 13.12 -1.07
CA THR A 106 -2.33 12.74 0.07
C THR A 106 -2.48 11.23 0.22
N LEU A 107 -2.68 10.51 -0.90
CA LEU A 107 -2.75 9.05 -0.85
C LEU A 107 -1.41 8.44 -0.39
N LEU A 108 -0.28 8.93 -0.91
CA LEU A 108 1.04 8.46 -0.52
C LEU A 108 1.33 8.79 0.95
N ASP A 109 0.89 9.94 1.44
CA ASP A 109 1.00 10.35 2.85
C ASP A 109 0.23 9.40 3.76
N VAL A 110 -0.96 8.93 3.37
CA VAL A 110 -1.68 7.88 4.12
C VAL A 110 -0.84 6.60 4.26
N PHE A 111 -0.15 6.20 3.20
CA PHE A 111 0.74 5.04 3.26
C PHE A 111 2.02 5.30 4.06
N ARG A 112 2.55 6.53 4.05
CA ARG A 112 3.71 6.95 4.85
C ARG A 112 3.36 6.93 6.34
N ASP A 113 2.22 7.52 6.71
CA ASP A 113 1.69 7.48 8.07
C ASP A 113 1.50 6.03 8.56
N ALA A 114 0.96 5.17 7.69
CA ALA A 114 0.83 3.74 8.03
C ALA A 114 2.20 3.07 8.19
N ALA A 115 3.18 3.39 7.34
CA ALA A 115 4.53 2.86 7.44
C ALA A 115 5.20 3.27 8.77
N ASP A 116 5.04 4.52 9.19
CA ASP A 116 5.56 5.04 10.46
C ASP A 116 4.87 4.38 11.66
N TYR A 117 3.54 4.23 11.61
CA TYR A 117 2.77 3.51 12.64
C TYR A 117 3.26 2.06 12.83
N TRP A 118 3.56 1.35 11.75
CA TRP A 118 4.11 0.01 11.82
C TRP A 118 5.58 -0.02 12.25
N ALA A 119 6.35 1.02 11.91
CA ALA A 119 7.74 1.16 12.34
C ALA A 119 7.85 1.25 13.86
N GLU A 120 6.98 2.04 14.51
CA GLU A 120 6.89 2.13 15.97
C GLU A 120 6.59 0.76 16.62
N LYS A 121 5.80 -0.06 15.93
CA LYS A 121 5.46 -1.43 16.34
C LYS A 121 6.50 -2.47 15.94
N LYS A 122 7.60 -2.05 15.31
CA LYS A 122 8.66 -2.93 14.77
C LYS A 122 8.15 -3.94 13.74
N VAL A 123 7.11 -3.59 13.01
CA VAL A 123 6.55 -4.38 11.91
C VAL A 123 7.01 -3.77 10.59
N PRO A 124 7.65 -4.55 9.70
CA PRO A 124 8.06 -4.02 8.40
C PRO A 124 6.83 -3.76 7.53
N PHE A 125 6.74 -2.56 6.95
CA PHE A 125 5.66 -2.13 6.08
C PHE A 125 6.23 -1.39 4.86
N ARG A 126 6.34 -2.08 3.74
CA ARG A 126 6.94 -1.54 2.51
C ARG A 126 5.87 -1.30 1.47
N VAL A 127 5.81 -0.10 0.92
CA VAL A 127 4.87 0.27 -0.13
C VAL A 127 5.61 0.65 -1.40
N PHE A 128 5.22 0.00 -2.49
CA PHE A 128 5.71 0.24 -3.83
C PHE A 128 4.56 0.76 -4.69
N TYR A 129 4.75 1.88 -5.38
CA TYR A 129 3.72 2.44 -6.25
C TYR A 129 4.22 2.71 -7.67
N SER A 130 3.36 2.61 -8.68
CA SER A 130 3.60 3.14 -10.03
C SER A 130 2.50 4.09 -10.44
N PHE A 131 2.86 5.03 -11.32
CA PHE A 131 1.89 5.88 -12.02
C PHE A 131 1.62 5.29 -13.41
N GLU A 132 0.44 5.60 -13.94
CA GLU A 132 0.14 5.46 -15.38
C GLU A 132 1.04 6.36 -16.24
#